data_AF-A0A7C1ENP2-F1
#
_entry.id   AF-A0A7C1ENP2-F1
#
_cell.length_a   1.000
_cell.length_b   1.000
_cell.length_c   1.000
_cell.angle_alpha   90.00
_cell.angle_beta   90.00
_cell.angle_gamma   90.00
#
_symmetry.space_group_name_H-M   'P 1'
#
loop_
_entity.id
_entity.type
_entity.pdbx_description
1 polymer ?
#
loop_
_entity_poly.entity_id
_entity_poly.type
_entity_poly.pdbx_seq_one_letter_code
_entity_poly.pdbx_strand_id
1 'polypeptide(L)' 'MPKNTPYHLFLLGLWPEGKAGEWRFSLENPRTAERIGFRSWDELTQFIQRWMQAPAQNSSHPEQNIDAGTDGHCGGLKI' A
#
# COMPACT_ATOMS: atom_id res chain seq x y z
N MET A 1 6.75 -34.09 -1.74
CA MET A 1 6.67 -32.79 -2.43
C MET A 1 6.75 -31.70 -1.37
N PRO A 2 7.69 -30.74 -1.43
CA PRO A 2 7.74 -29.65 -0.46
C PRO A 2 6.44 -28.84 -0.56
N LYS A 3 5.76 -28.64 0.56
CA LYS A 3 4.63 -27.70 0.63
C LYS A 3 5.18 -26.30 0.40
N ASN A 4 4.78 -25.67 -0.69
CA ASN A 4 5.09 -24.26 -0.95
C ASN A 4 4.26 -23.41 0.01
N THR A 5 4.78 -23.16 1.21
CA THR A 5 4.13 -22.25 2.16
C THR A 5 4.21 -20.84 1.58
N PRO A 6 3.07 -20.18 1.28
CA PRO A 6 3.11 -18.81 0.80
C PRO A 6 3.80 -17.93 1.85
N TYR A 7 4.72 -17.09 1.40
CA TYR A 7 5.36 -16.08 2.24
C TYR A 7 4.90 -14.70 1.80
N HIS A 8 4.82 -13.79 2.76
CA HIS A 8 4.53 -12.39 2.52
C HIS A 8 5.75 -11.56 2.89
N LEU A 9 6.14 -10.64 2.01
CA LEU A 9 7.30 -9.79 2.16
C LEU A 9 6.82 -8.34 2.22
N PHE A 10 7.28 -7.61 3.23
CA PHE A 10 7.01 -6.19 3.39
C PHE A 10 8.30 -5.45 3.73
N LEU A 11 8.41 -4.21 3.28
CA LEU A 11 9.41 -3.25 3.71
C LEU A 11 8.80 -2.41 4.83
N LEU A 12 9.40 -2.46 6.02
CA LEU A 12 8.98 -1.64 7.16
C LEU A 12 9.82 -0.38 7.23
N GLY A 13 9.17 0.77 7.08
CA GLY A 13 9.73 2.09 7.37
C GLY A 13 9.34 2.56 8.77
N LEU A 14 10.30 3.10 9.51
CA LEU A 14 10.11 3.67 10.84
C LEU A 14 10.90 4.98 10.94
N TRP A 15 10.24 6.07 11.31
CA TRP A 15 10.90 7.36 11.52
C TRP A 15 10.16 8.20 12.57
N PRO A 16 10.87 9.06 13.32
CA PRO A 16 10.21 10.08 14.14
C PRO A 16 9.64 11.18 13.23
N GLU A 17 8.46 11.68 13.56
CA GLU A 17 7.81 12.80 12.88
C GLU A 17 7.30 13.80 13.92
N GLY A 18 7.26 15.08 13.56
CA GLY A 18 6.74 16.13 14.43
C GLY A 18 7.75 16.62 15.47
N LYS A 19 7.36 17.69 16.19
CA LYS A 19 8.22 18.35 17.17
C LYS A 19 8.39 17.53 18.46
N ALA A 20 7.43 16.65 18.76
CA ALA A 20 7.49 15.77 19.91
C ALA A 20 8.17 14.41 19.60
N GLY A 21 8.57 14.18 18.33
CA GLY A 21 9.24 12.95 17.92
C GLY A 21 8.33 11.73 17.92
N GLU A 22 7.07 11.91 17.52
CA GLU A 22 6.12 10.80 17.46
C GLU A 22 6.54 9.79 16.39
N TRP A 23 6.58 8.52 16.76
CA TRP A 23 6.94 7.46 15.81
C TRP A 23 5.88 7.27 14.73
N ARG A 24 6.33 7.27 13.49
CA ARG A 24 5.55 6.91 12.30
C ARG A 24 6.04 5.62 11.71
N PHE A 25 5.10 4.86 11.18
CA PHE A 25 5.35 3.55 10.60
C PHE A 25 4.79 3.55 9.19
N SER A 26 5.44 2.85 8.27
CA SER A 26 4.82 2.47 7.00
C SER A 26 5.21 1.07 6.58
N LEU A 27 4.27 0.34 5.99
CA LEU A 27 4.55 -0.90 5.29
C LEU A 27 4.46 -0.65 3.79
N GLU A 28 5.42 -1.18 3.05
CA GLU A 28 5.40 -1.21 1.60
C GLU A 28 5.47 -2.64 1.09
N ASN A 29 4.65 -2.93 0.08
CA ASN A 29 4.72 -4.18 -0.66
C ASN A 29 5.71 -4.04 -1.82
N PRO A 30 6.88 -4.70 -1.80
CA PRO A 30 7.89 -4.54 -2.85
C PRO A 30 7.43 -5.05 -4.23
N ARG A 31 6.38 -5.89 -4.28
CA ARG A 31 5.86 -6.41 -5.54
C ARG A 31 4.92 -5.42 -6.24
N THR A 32 4.16 -4.64 -5.48
CA THR A 32 3.14 -3.72 -6.01
C THR A 32 3.48 -2.25 -5.82
N ALA A 33 4.56 -1.94 -5.08
CA ALA A 33 4.90 -0.60 -4.61
C ALA A 33 3.80 0.09 -3.78
N GLU A 34 2.79 -0.67 -3.33
CA GLU A 34 1.73 -0.14 -2.47
C GLU A 34 2.30 0.16 -1.09
N ARG A 35 2.03 1.37 -0.59
CA ARG A 35 2.51 1.84 0.70
C ARG A 35 1.36 2.29 1.59
N ILE A 36 1.35 1.77 2.81
CA ILE A 36 0.35 2.08 3.84
C ILE A 36 1.08 2.68 5.04
N GLY A 37 0.62 3.84 5.50
CA GLY A 37 1.15 4.52 6.69
C GLY A 37 0.30 4.26 7.93
N PHE A 38 0.95 4.19 9.09
CA PHE A 38 0.31 4.00 10.39
C PHE A 38 0.83 5.04 11.39
N ARG A 39 -0.09 5.53 12.22
CA ARG A 39 0.21 6.58 13.22
C ARG A 39 0.65 6.02 14.55
N SER A 40 0.44 4.72 14.77
CA SER A 40 0.76 4.03 16.01
C SER A 40 1.19 2.59 15.75
N TRP A 41 1.92 2.02 16.71
CA TRP A 41 2.31 0.60 16.71
C TRP A 41 1.10 -0.34 16.73
N ASP A 42 0.03 0.06 17.42
CA ASP A 42 -1.18 -0.74 17.56
C ASP A 42 -1.91 -0.90 16.21
N GLU A 43 -2.06 0.19 15.45
CA GLU A 43 -2.62 0.15 14.08
C GLU A 43 -1.83 -0.78 13.16
N LEU A 44 -0.49 -0.70 13.21
CA LEU A 44 0.40 -1.54 12.41
C LEU A 44 0.23 -3.03 12.76
N THR A 45 0.25 -3.38 14.04
CA THR A 45 0.17 -4.78 14.46
C THR A 45 -1.21 -5.38 14.19
N GLN A 46 -2.30 -4.62 14.40
CA GLN A 46 -3.64 -5.04 14.01
C GLN A 46 -3.75 -5.30 12.50
N PHE A 47 -3.14 -4.44 11.67
CA PHE A 47 -3.11 -4.64 10.22
C PHE A 47 -2.43 -5.96 9.85
N ILE A 48 -1.22 -6.21 10.37
CA ILE A 48 -0.46 -7.43 10.08
C ILE A 48 -1.23 -8.67 10.57
N GLN A 49 -1.83 -8.63 11.76
CA GLN A 49 -2.61 -9.73 12.31
C GLN A 49 -3.82 -10.08 11.44
N ARG A 50 -4.59 -9.09 10.98
CA ARG A 50 -5.71 -9.31 10.06
C ARG A 50 -5.22 -9.93 8.74
N TRP A 51 -4.08 -9.46 8.24
CA TRP A 51 -3.48 -9.97 7.01
C TRP A 51 -3.00 -11.42 7.13
N MET A 52 -2.44 -11.81 8.28
CA MET A 52 -2.02 -13.18 8.56
C MET A 52 -3.20 -14.13 8.81
N GLN A 53 -4.33 -13.62 9.31
CA GLN A 53 -5.54 -14.40 9.57
C GLN A 53 -6.44 -14.54 8.35
N ALA A 54 -6.33 -13.62 7.38
CA ALA A 54 -6.93 -13.83 6.08
C ALA A 54 -6.30 -15.09 5.47
N PRO A 55 -7.08 -16.13 5.10
CA PRO A 55 -6.54 -17.15 4.21
C PRO A 55 -5.93 -16.40 3.02
N ALA A 56 -4.79 -16.86 2.51
CA ALA A 56 -4.13 -16.30 1.33
C ALA A 56 -5.05 -16.42 0.10
N GLN A 57 -6.16 -15.69 0.13
CA GLN A 57 -7.14 -15.53 -0.91
C GLN A 57 -6.41 -14.68 -1.91
N ASN A 58 -5.93 -15.37 -2.94
CA ASN A 58 -5.45 -14.87 -4.21
C ASN A 58 -4.89 -13.45 -4.16
N SER A 59 -3.60 -13.35 -4.47
CA SER A 59 -3.03 -12.17 -5.11
C SER A 59 -3.67 -11.90 -6.49
N SER A 60 -4.98 -11.77 -6.53
CA SER A 60 -5.77 -11.17 -7.59
C SER A 60 -6.17 -9.80 -7.07
N HIS A 61 -5.22 -8.87 -7.16
CA HIS A 61 -5.53 -7.45 -7.06
C HIS A 61 -6.62 -7.18 -8.12
N PRO A 62 -7.80 -6.66 -7.78
CA PRO A 62 -8.70 -6.12 -8.79
C PRO A 62 -7.96 -4.93 -9.39
N GLU A 63 -7.50 -5.12 -10.63
CA GLU A 63 -7.01 -4.08 -11.52
C GLU A 63 -8.09 -2.98 -11.56
N GLN A 64 -7.90 -1.94 -10.75
CA GLN A 64 -8.71 -0.73 -10.81
C GLN A 64 -8.29 -0.04 -12.10
N ASN A 65 -9.04 -0.32 -13.16
CA ASN A 65 -9.00 0.34 -14.44
C ASN A 65 -9.27 1.84 -14.20
N ILE A 66 -8.21 2.62 -14.08
CA ILE A 66 -8.30 4.08 -14.14
C ILE A 66 -8.40 4.42 -15.63
N ASP A 67 -9.63 4.42 -16.14
CA ASP A 67 -9.97 5.03 -17.42
C ASP A 67 -9.53 6.50 -17.35
N ALA A 68 -8.37 6.80 -17.95
CA ALA A 68 -7.86 8.14 -18.11
C ALA A 68 -8.70 8.86 -19.17
N GLY A 69 -9.91 9.25 -18.79
CA GLY A 69 -10.66 10.29 -19.47
C GLY A 69 -9.94 11.62 -19.25
N THR A 70 -9.08 12.01 -20.18
CA THR A 70 -8.61 13.40 -20.30
C THR A 70 -8.26 13.74 -21.75
N ASP A 71 -9.29 13.82 -22.59
CA ASP A 71 -9.21 14.60 -23.84
C ASP A 71 -9.17 16.09 -23.47
N GLY A 72 -7.95 16.61 -23.31
CA GLY A 72 -7.69 18.04 -23.24
C GLY A 72 -7.91 18.68 -24.60
N HIS A 73 -9.10 19.23 -24.86
CA HIS A 73 -9.31 20.10 -26.00
C HIS A 73 -8.74 21.50 -25.69
N CYS A 74 -7.63 21.79 -26.36
CA CYS A 74 -6.89 23.04 -26.32
C CYS A 74 -7.75 24.20 -26.86
N GLY A 75 -7.96 25.25 -26.04
CA GLY A 75 -8.59 26.49 -26.47
C GLY A 75 -7.67 27.26 -27.43
N GLY A 76 -8.08 27.35 -28.69
CA GLY A 76 -7.40 28.10 -29.75
C GLY A 76 -8.23 29.26 -30.28
N LEU A 77 -7.83 30.46 -29.84
CA LEU A 77 -8.00 31.80 -30.43
C LEU A 77 -8.54 31.83 -31.89
N LYS A 78 -9.67 32.50 -32.12
CA LYS A 78 -10.07 32.99 -33.45
C LYS A 78 -9.74 34.48 -33.56
N ILE A 79 -8.90 34.78 -34.56
CA ILE A 79 -8.69 36.08 -35.20
C ILE A 79 -9.97 36.62 -35.82
#